data_AF-A0A653T352-F1
#
_entry.id   AF-A0A653T352-F1
#
_cell.length_a   1.000
_cell.length_b   1.000
_cell.length_c   1.000
_cell.angle_alpha   90.00
_cell.angle_beta   90.00
_cell.angle_gamma   90.00
#
_symmetry.space_group_name_H-M   'P 1'
#
loop_
_entity.id
_entity.type
_entity.pdbx_description
1 polymer ?
#
loop_
_entity_poly.entity_id
_entity_poly.type
_entity_poly.pdbx_seq_one_letter_code
_entity_poly.pdbx_strand_id
1 'polypeptide(L)'
;MYKHILLIAGVVLTLMSCSSDKDETQTELEDTSTAIIGTWVATELEIDNETASDDVKFGKQILDFLTAKDCYIITLQFNEDLTASASNSANYVEVNATSSGLDIPCPTESDINESTYTFDGETVTTIDENGEELTIGVSIDGNMMTVDASDLDIPNFSEDGQLIFVKR
;
A
#
# COMPACT_ATOMS: atom_id res chain seq x y z
N MET A 1 -47.17 -18.28 -59.83
CA MET A 1 -47.19 -17.94 -58.39
C MET A 1 -45.77 -17.59 -57.98
N TYR A 2 -45.57 -16.34 -57.58
CA TYR A 2 -44.35 -15.84 -56.93
C TYR A 2 -44.14 -16.53 -55.57
N LYS A 3 -42.91 -16.93 -55.24
CA LYS A 3 -42.19 -16.35 -54.09
C LYS A 3 -40.77 -16.93 -53.93
N HIS A 4 -39.84 -15.99 -53.97
CA HIS A 4 -38.49 -15.91 -53.40
C HIS A 4 -38.14 -16.90 -52.27
N ILE A 5 -36.87 -17.31 -52.18
CA ILE A 5 -35.89 -16.70 -51.23
C ILE A 5 -34.48 -17.32 -51.43
N LEU A 6 -33.51 -16.41 -51.53
CA LEU A 6 -32.05 -16.52 -51.44
C LEU A 6 -31.56 -17.37 -50.25
N LEU A 7 -30.40 -18.03 -50.40
CA LEU A 7 -29.23 -17.75 -49.54
C LEU A 7 -27.94 -18.44 -50.04
N ILE A 8 -26.93 -17.61 -50.28
CA ILE A 8 -25.52 -17.94 -50.49
C ILE A 8 -24.80 -17.70 -49.16
N ALA A 9 -24.05 -18.68 -48.67
CA ALA A 9 -22.90 -18.54 -47.76
C ALA A 9 -22.24 -19.94 -47.69
N GLY A 10 -20.96 -20.17 -48.01
CA GLY A 10 -19.80 -19.33 -47.81
C GLY A 10 -19.08 -19.75 -46.53
N VAL A 11 -18.59 -21.01 -46.46
CA VAL A 11 -17.73 -21.47 -45.35
C VAL A 11 -16.34 -21.76 -45.90
N VAL A 12 -15.47 -20.77 -45.76
CA VAL A 12 -14.02 -20.91 -45.89
C VAL A 12 -13.50 -21.16 -44.48
N LEU A 13 -13.10 -22.40 -44.19
CA LEU A 13 -12.37 -22.77 -42.98
C LEU A 13 -10.88 -22.62 -43.27
N THR A 14 -10.35 -21.42 -43.08
CA THR A 14 -8.91 -21.16 -43.03
C THR A 14 -8.41 -21.27 -41.60
N LEU A 15 -7.67 -22.37 -41.36
CA LEU A 15 -6.51 -22.52 -40.49
C LEU A 15 -6.15 -21.30 -39.62
N MET A 16 -6.51 -21.35 -38.34
CA MET A 16 -5.77 -20.63 -37.29
C MET A 16 -4.70 -21.58 -36.76
N SER A 17 -3.45 -21.36 -37.19
CA SER A 17 -2.27 -21.94 -36.56
C SER A 17 -2.16 -21.41 -35.13
N CYS A 18 -2.23 -22.28 -34.13
CA CYS A 18 -1.62 -22.02 -32.83
C CYS A 18 -0.10 -21.99 -33.02
N SER A 19 0.45 -20.78 -33.21
CA SER A 19 1.87 -20.55 -32.96
C SER A 19 2.06 -20.57 -31.45
N SER A 20 2.71 -21.63 -30.97
CA SER A 20 3.11 -21.80 -29.58
C SER A 20 4.39 -21.01 -29.36
N ASP A 21 4.27 -19.72 -29.02
CA ASP A 21 5.37 -18.99 -28.38
C ASP A 21 5.10 -18.89 -26.89
N LYS A 22 6.08 -19.38 -26.12
CA LYS A 22 6.09 -19.35 -24.66
C LYS A 22 6.33 -17.91 -24.23
N ASP A 23 5.29 -17.24 -23.76
CA ASP A 23 5.40 -16.00 -22.99
C ASP A 23 5.61 -16.38 -21.52
N GLU A 24 6.87 -16.57 -21.12
CA GLU A 24 7.25 -16.72 -19.70
C GLU A 24 7.26 -15.34 -18.97
N THR A 25 6.95 -14.25 -19.67
CA THR A 25 6.96 -12.87 -19.16
C THR A 25 5.61 -12.35 -18.67
N GLN A 26 4.50 -13.04 -18.94
CA GLN A 26 3.16 -12.57 -18.54
C GLN A 26 2.76 -13.01 -17.13
N THR A 27 3.29 -14.14 -16.64
CA THR A 27 2.90 -14.69 -15.34
C THR A 27 3.55 -13.97 -14.16
N GLU A 28 4.79 -13.47 -14.32
CA GLU A 28 5.48 -12.76 -13.22
C GLU A 28 4.93 -11.35 -12.98
N LEU A 29 4.44 -10.64 -14.01
CA LEU A 29 3.87 -9.30 -13.89
C LEU A 29 2.45 -9.29 -13.29
N GLU A 30 1.65 -10.34 -13.54
CA GLU A 30 0.31 -10.46 -12.95
C GLU A 30 0.40 -10.77 -11.45
N ASP A 31 1.34 -11.62 -11.03
CA ASP A 31 1.57 -11.95 -9.61
C ASP A 31 2.09 -10.75 -8.80
N THR A 32 2.98 -9.91 -9.35
CA THR A 32 3.45 -8.71 -8.64
C THR A 32 2.37 -7.64 -8.52
N SER A 33 1.55 -7.41 -9.54
CA SER A 33 0.51 -6.38 -9.54
C SER A 33 -0.57 -6.58 -8.46
N THR A 34 -0.80 -7.82 -8.03
CA THR A 34 -1.79 -8.16 -6.99
C THR A 34 -1.18 -8.29 -5.59
N ALA A 35 0.16 -8.35 -5.48
CA ALA A 35 0.85 -8.52 -4.21
C ALA A 35 0.52 -7.43 -3.19
N ILE A 36 0.29 -6.20 -3.67
CA ILE A 36 -0.06 -5.03 -2.86
C ILE A 36 -1.46 -5.08 -2.25
N ILE A 37 -2.39 -5.86 -2.82
CA ILE A 37 -3.79 -5.87 -2.39
C ILE A 37 -3.89 -6.43 -0.97
N GLY A 38 -4.57 -5.71 -0.08
CA GLY A 38 -4.79 -6.09 1.31
C GLY A 38 -4.62 -4.92 2.27
N THR A 39 -4.66 -5.24 3.57
CA THR A 39 -4.44 -4.28 4.65
C THR A 39 -3.05 -4.47 5.23
N TRP A 40 -2.31 -3.36 5.30
CA TRP A 40 -0.93 -3.27 5.73
C TRP A 40 -0.86 -2.36 6.94
N VAL A 41 -0.35 -2.87 8.06
CA VAL A 41 -0.19 -2.07 9.28
C VAL A 41 1.29 -1.78 9.51
N ALA A 42 1.63 -0.52 9.79
CA ALA A 42 3.00 -0.18 10.16
C ALA A 42 3.33 -0.81 11.51
N THR A 43 4.47 -1.50 11.58
CA THR A 43 4.91 -2.23 12.77
C THR A 43 6.28 -1.81 13.25
N GLU A 44 7.09 -1.20 12.38
CA GLU A 44 8.42 -0.76 12.71
C GLU A 44 8.82 0.45 11.86
N LEU A 45 9.59 1.34 12.46
CA LEU A 45 10.35 2.39 11.79
C LEU A 45 11.83 2.06 11.92
N GLU A 46 12.53 1.85 10.81
CA GLU A 46 13.98 1.64 10.74
C GLU A 46 14.70 2.96 10.50
N ILE A 47 15.62 3.33 11.40
CA ILE A 47 16.34 4.60 11.39
C ILE A 47 17.83 4.39 11.70
N ASP A 48 18.67 5.30 11.20
CA ASP A 48 20.04 5.43 11.69
C ASP A 48 20.04 6.18 13.03
N ASN A 49 20.32 5.46 14.11
CA ASN A 49 20.33 6.04 15.46
C ASN A 49 21.45 7.07 15.68
N GLU A 50 22.50 7.08 14.86
CA GLU A 50 23.58 8.07 14.98
C GLU A 50 23.17 9.43 14.40
N THR A 51 22.31 9.44 13.38
CA THR A 51 21.93 10.65 12.65
C THR A 51 20.50 11.11 12.89
N ALA A 52 19.58 10.20 13.21
CA ALA A 52 18.17 10.53 13.41
C ALA A 52 17.95 11.53 14.56
N SER A 53 16.97 12.42 14.37
CA SER A 53 16.53 13.38 15.38
C SER A 53 15.97 12.68 16.63
N ASP A 54 15.95 13.37 17.76
CA ASP A 54 15.35 12.83 18.99
C ASP A 54 13.83 12.60 18.81
N ASP A 55 13.17 13.41 17.98
CA ASP A 55 11.75 13.28 17.67
C ASP A 55 11.49 12.01 16.86
N VAL A 56 12.29 11.71 15.84
CA VAL A 56 12.20 10.46 15.06
C VAL A 56 12.45 9.23 15.94
N LYS A 57 13.46 9.29 16.83
CA LYS A 57 13.73 8.22 17.80
C LYS A 57 12.56 8.01 18.76
N PHE A 58 11.93 9.09 19.21
CA PHE A 58 10.76 9.03 20.07
C PHE A 58 9.54 8.47 19.33
N GLY A 59 9.33 8.88 18.07
CA GLY A 59 8.31 8.33 17.18
C GLY A 59 8.45 6.81 16.99
N LYS A 60 9.69 6.33 16.75
CA LYS A 60 9.98 4.88 16.72
C LYS A 60 9.58 4.19 18.02
N GLN A 61 9.97 4.72 19.18
CA GLN A 61 9.64 4.11 20.47
C GLN A 61 8.12 4.04 20.72
N ILE A 62 7.38 5.07 20.31
CA ILE A 62 5.92 5.08 20.38
C ILE A 62 5.34 3.99 19.49
N LEU A 63 5.77 3.90 18.22
CA LEU A 63 5.30 2.89 17.28
C LEU A 63 5.58 1.47 17.78
N ASP A 64 6.80 1.21 18.26
CA ASP A 64 7.19 -0.09 18.83
C ASP A 64 6.32 -0.44 20.05
N PHE A 65 6.07 0.52 20.94
CA PHE A 65 5.25 0.31 22.14
C PHE A 65 3.77 0.03 21.84
N LEU A 66 3.18 0.78 20.90
CA LEU A 66 1.79 0.59 20.50
C LEU A 66 1.61 -0.72 19.72
N THR A 67 2.53 -1.02 18.81
CA THR A 67 2.53 -2.27 18.05
C THR A 67 2.63 -3.50 18.96
N ALA A 68 3.44 -3.46 20.02
CA ALA A 68 3.54 -4.54 21.00
C ALA A 68 2.23 -4.81 21.77
N LYS A 69 1.23 -3.91 21.67
CA LYS A 69 -0.12 -4.03 22.23
C LYS A 69 -1.19 -4.29 21.17
N ASP A 70 -0.81 -4.67 19.96
CA ASP A 70 -1.71 -4.79 18.80
C ASP A 70 -2.44 -3.49 18.45
N CYS A 71 -1.76 -2.35 18.63
CA CYS A 71 -2.28 -1.02 18.38
C CYS A 71 -1.53 -0.38 17.21
N TYR A 72 -2.18 -0.30 16.05
CA TYR A 72 -1.56 0.12 14.80
C TYR A 72 -2.01 1.54 14.45
N ILE A 73 -1.06 2.48 14.46
CA ILE A 73 -1.34 3.91 14.27
C ILE A 73 -1.19 4.38 12.82
N ILE A 74 -0.63 3.55 11.93
CA ILE A 74 -0.56 3.82 10.50
C ILE A 74 -1.02 2.55 9.78
N THR A 75 -2.02 2.69 8.92
CA THR A 75 -2.57 1.59 8.12
C THR A 75 -2.75 2.02 6.68
N LEU A 76 -2.32 1.18 5.74
CA LEU A 76 -2.58 1.32 4.32
C LEU A 76 -3.48 0.17 3.87
N GLN A 77 -4.46 0.45 3.03
CA GLN A 77 -5.31 -0.56 2.42
C GLN A 77 -5.38 -0.33 0.92
N PHE A 78 -5.18 -1.41 0.17
CA PHE A 78 -5.27 -1.44 -1.29
C PHE A 78 -6.30 -2.49 -1.70
N ASN A 79 -7.33 -2.07 -2.44
CA ASN A 79 -8.45 -2.91 -2.83
C ASN A 79 -8.35 -3.36 -4.29
N GLU A 80 -8.96 -4.50 -4.62
CA GLU A 80 -9.04 -5.03 -5.99
C GLU A 80 -9.70 -4.08 -7.00
N ASP A 81 -10.55 -3.16 -6.53
CA ASP A 81 -11.26 -2.17 -7.36
C ASP A 81 -10.44 -0.89 -7.63
N LEU A 82 -9.14 -0.90 -7.30
CA LEU A 82 -8.19 0.21 -7.44
C LEU A 82 -8.46 1.40 -6.51
N THR A 83 -9.25 1.20 -5.45
CA THR A 83 -9.35 2.15 -4.35
C THR A 83 -8.30 1.86 -3.28
N ALA A 84 -7.81 2.91 -2.63
CA ALA A 84 -6.90 2.83 -1.51
C ALA A 84 -7.37 3.70 -0.35
N SER A 85 -7.04 3.31 0.87
CA SER A 85 -7.19 4.15 2.04
C SER A 85 -5.91 4.17 2.88
N ALA A 86 -5.59 5.35 3.40
CA ALA A 86 -4.52 5.55 4.36
C ALA A 86 -5.12 6.10 5.65
N SER A 87 -4.84 5.45 6.76
CA SER A 87 -5.26 5.88 8.10
C SER A 87 -4.04 6.18 8.94
N ASN A 88 -4.03 7.35 9.57
CA ASN A 88 -2.94 7.83 10.40
C ASN A 88 -3.48 8.41 11.72
N SER A 89 -3.09 7.80 12.83
CA SER A 89 -3.42 8.24 14.19
C SER A 89 -2.26 8.92 14.91
N ALA A 90 -1.11 9.15 14.25
CA ALA A 90 0.09 9.72 14.87
C ALA A 90 -0.17 11.04 15.59
N ASN A 91 -0.95 11.94 14.97
CA ASN A 91 -1.31 13.25 15.54
C ASN A 91 -2.21 13.16 16.78
N TYR A 92 -2.80 11.99 17.03
CA TYR A 92 -3.76 11.75 18.12
C TYR A 92 -3.16 10.88 19.23
N VAL A 93 -1.87 10.58 19.16
CA VAL A 93 -1.17 9.85 20.22
C VAL A 93 -1.02 10.76 21.44
N GLU A 94 -1.62 10.35 22.56
CA GLU A 94 -1.44 11.00 23.84
C GLU A 94 -0.33 10.32 24.66
N VAL A 95 0.53 11.11 25.31
CA VAL A 95 1.56 10.60 26.21
C VAL A 95 1.29 11.12 27.62
N ASN A 96 0.86 10.21 28.49
CA ASN A 96 0.46 10.51 29.86
C ASN A 96 1.56 10.13 30.85
N ALA A 97 1.98 11.07 31.70
CA ALA A 97 2.91 10.78 32.79
C ALA A 97 2.16 10.21 34.01
N THR A 98 2.58 9.03 34.46
CA THR A 98 2.02 8.33 35.62
C THR A 98 3.09 8.12 36.71
N SER A 99 2.69 7.70 37.90
CA SER A 99 3.63 7.35 38.98
C SER A 99 4.50 6.13 38.67
N SER A 100 4.14 5.32 37.66
CA SER A 100 4.87 4.14 37.20
C SER A 100 5.67 4.35 35.91
N GLY A 101 5.59 5.52 35.28
CA GLY A 101 6.24 5.82 34.00
C GLY A 101 5.30 6.49 33.01
N LEU A 102 5.56 6.32 31.71
CA LEU A 102 4.68 6.81 30.65
C LEU A 102 3.58 5.79 30.35
N ASP A 103 2.36 6.29 30.20
CA ASP A 103 1.23 5.56 29.65
C ASP A 103 0.85 6.18 28.30
N ILE A 104 0.70 5.33 27.29
CA ILE A 104 0.37 5.73 25.93
C ILE A 104 -0.83 4.86 25.53
N PRO A 105 -2.07 5.39 25.64
CA PRO A 105 -3.26 4.67 25.22
C PRO A 105 -3.31 4.55 23.70
N CYS A 106 -4.09 3.58 23.22
CA CYS A 106 -4.42 3.52 21.79
C CYS A 106 -5.23 4.76 21.39
N PRO A 107 -4.79 5.53 20.38
CA PRO A 107 -5.58 6.63 19.87
C PRO A 107 -6.92 6.13 19.35
N THR A 108 -7.98 6.89 19.60
CA THR A 108 -9.34 6.61 19.11
C THR A 108 -9.71 7.43 17.87
N GLU A 109 -8.86 8.40 17.52
CA GLU A 109 -9.01 9.29 16.39
C GLU A 109 -7.91 9.02 15.35
N SER A 110 -8.23 9.29 14.09
CA SER A 110 -7.32 9.10 12.97
C SER A 110 -7.70 10.05 11.84
N ASP A 111 -6.71 10.57 11.15
CA ASP A 111 -6.87 11.13 9.82
C ASP A 111 -7.05 9.95 8.85
N ILE A 112 -8.05 10.04 7.96
CA ILE A 112 -8.32 9.04 6.92
C ILE A 112 -8.36 9.73 5.58
N ASN A 113 -7.51 9.27 4.66
CA ASN A 113 -7.54 9.67 3.27
C ASN A 113 -7.98 8.48 2.40
N GLU A 114 -8.90 8.73 1.47
CA GLU A 114 -9.36 7.75 0.49
C GLU A 114 -9.02 8.26 -0.91
N SER A 115 -8.45 7.38 -1.73
CA SER A 115 -8.03 7.75 -3.08
C SER A 115 -8.12 6.55 -4.03
N THR A 116 -7.75 6.77 -5.28
CA THR A 116 -7.51 5.72 -6.26
C THR A 116 -6.01 5.50 -6.40
N TYR A 117 -5.60 4.30 -6.79
CA TYR A 117 -4.18 4.00 -7.01
C TYR A 117 -3.92 3.20 -8.28
N THR A 118 -2.68 3.28 -8.76
CA THR A 118 -2.08 2.32 -9.69
C THR A 118 -0.83 1.73 -9.07
N PHE A 119 -0.50 0.50 -9.44
CA PHE A 119 0.70 -0.20 -8.97
C PHE A 119 1.36 -0.95 -10.11
N ASP A 120 2.66 -0.73 -10.30
CA ASP A 120 3.45 -1.35 -11.38
C ASP A 120 4.35 -2.51 -10.90
N GLY A 121 4.27 -2.86 -9.62
CA GLY A 121 5.10 -3.88 -8.97
C GLY A 121 6.14 -3.30 -8.01
N GLU A 122 6.51 -2.02 -8.17
CA GLU A 122 7.51 -1.34 -7.33
C GLU A 122 7.04 0.02 -6.84
N THR A 123 6.11 0.65 -7.55
CA THR A 123 5.70 2.03 -7.31
C THR A 123 4.19 2.15 -7.24
N VAL A 124 3.70 2.77 -6.16
CA VAL A 124 2.30 3.17 -6.00
C VAL A 124 2.15 4.61 -6.45
N THR A 125 1.25 4.85 -7.40
CA THR A 125 0.85 6.21 -7.77
C THR A 125 -0.58 6.45 -7.29
N THR A 126 -0.79 7.54 -6.56
CA THR A 126 -2.10 7.94 -6.03
C THR A 126 -2.27 9.46 -6.10
N ILE A 127 -3.44 9.95 -5.71
CA ILE A 127 -3.74 11.39 -5.62
C ILE A 127 -3.91 11.75 -4.15
N ASP A 128 -3.23 12.81 -3.71
CA ASP A 128 -3.32 13.33 -2.34
C ASP A 128 -4.59 14.15 -2.10
N GLU A 129 -4.73 14.70 -0.88
CA GLU A 129 -5.88 15.55 -0.51
C GLU A 129 -5.95 16.89 -1.28
N ASN A 130 -4.83 17.34 -1.87
CA ASN A 130 -4.73 18.56 -2.65
C ASN A 130 -5.02 18.34 -4.15
N GLY A 131 -5.16 17.08 -4.57
CA GLY A 131 -5.33 16.71 -5.98
C GLY A 131 -4.01 16.58 -6.73
N GLU A 132 -2.88 16.51 -6.01
CA GLU A 132 -1.54 16.32 -6.57
C GLU A 132 -1.19 14.83 -6.64
N GLU A 133 -0.37 14.48 -7.63
CA GLU A 133 0.06 13.10 -7.84
C GLU A 133 1.17 12.76 -6.83
N LEU A 134 0.93 11.73 -6.03
CA LEU A 134 1.87 11.19 -5.06
C LEU A 134 2.42 9.85 -5.58
N THR A 135 3.74 9.72 -5.59
CA THR A 135 4.45 8.51 -6.04
C THR A 135 5.24 7.94 -4.88
N ILE A 136 4.96 6.68 -4.53
CA ILE A 136 5.50 6.02 -3.35
C ILE A 136 6.25 4.77 -3.79
N GLY A 137 7.55 4.69 -3.50
CA GLY A 137 8.33 3.48 -3.73
C GLY A 137 8.02 2.42 -2.67
N VAL A 138 7.71 1.20 -3.10
CA VAL A 138 7.42 0.08 -2.19
C VAL A 138 8.23 -1.16 -2.57
N SER A 139 8.71 -1.88 -1.55
CA SER A 139 9.28 -3.21 -1.71
C SER A 139 8.42 -4.21 -0.98
N ILE A 140 7.89 -5.22 -1.68
CA ILE A 140 7.01 -6.24 -1.10
C ILE A 140 7.71 -7.60 -1.13
N ASP A 141 7.91 -8.20 0.04
CA ASP A 141 8.37 -9.59 0.21
C ASP A 141 7.35 -10.36 1.05
N GLY A 142 6.46 -11.09 0.36
CA GLY A 142 5.39 -11.85 0.97
C GLY A 142 4.41 -10.96 1.76
N ASN A 143 4.49 -11.04 3.10
CA ASN A 143 3.63 -10.28 4.00
C ASN A 143 4.32 -9.04 4.58
N MET A 144 5.51 -8.69 4.09
CA MET A 144 6.24 -7.50 4.49
C MET A 144 6.26 -6.49 3.35
N MET A 145 5.96 -5.23 3.66
CA MET A 145 6.10 -4.10 2.76
C MET A 145 7.01 -3.07 3.40
N THR A 146 7.99 -2.60 2.67
CA THR A 146 8.91 -1.55 3.08
C THR A 146 8.66 -0.30 2.25
N VAL A 147 8.53 0.84 2.92
CA VAL A 147 8.26 2.14 2.30
C VAL A 147 9.22 3.17 2.88
N ASP A 148 9.78 4.05 2.05
CA ASP A 148 10.50 5.22 2.54
C ASP A 148 9.51 6.13 3.28
N ALA A 149 9.80 6.48 4.52
CA ALA A 149 8.85 7.23 5.32
C ALA A 149 8.65 8.66 4.77
N SER A 150 9.63 9.19 4.04
CA SER A 150 9.54 10.49 3.37
C SER A 150 8.57 10.50 2.19
N ASP A 151 8.33 9.36 1.54
CA ASP A 151 7.38 9.23 0.42
C ASP A 151 5.91 9.32 0.88
N LEU A 152 5.63 9.04 2.16
CA LEU A 152 4.26 8.98 2.68
C LEU A 152 3.74 10.33 3.18
N ASP A 153 4.60 11.35 3.28
CA ASP A 153 4.31 12.67 3.86
C ASP A 153 3.53 12.60 5.19
N ILE A 154 3.85 11.61 6.02
CA ILE A 154 3.19 11.41 7.31
C ILE A 154 3.87 12.30 8.37
N PRO A 155 3.13 13.24 9.01
CA PRO A 155 3.69 14.05 10.09
C PRO A 155 4.31 13.19 11.19
N ASN A 156 5.50 13.59 11.65
CA ASN A 156 6.33 12.92 12.66
C ASN A 156 7.00 11.61 12.21
N PHE A 157 6.76 11.15 10.98
CA PHE A 157 7.41 9.97 10.41
C PHE A 157 8.14 10.27 9.09
N SER A 158 7.91 11.42 8.46
CA SER A 158 8.44 11.78 7.14
C SER A 158 9.88 12.33 7.10
N GLU A 159 10.57 12.44 8.24
CA GLU A 159 11.90 13.08 8.26
C GLU A 159 13.03 12.18 7.76
N ASP A 160 13.07 10.91 8.18
CA ASP A 160 14.11 9.95 7.81
C ASP A 160 13.69 8.51 8.20
N GLY A 161 14.03 7.53 7.37
CA GLY A 161 13.91 6.10 7.69
C GLY A 161 12.97 5.31 6.78
N GLN A 162 12.82 4.03 7.10
CA GLN A 162 11.95 3.10 6.38
C GLN A 162 10.85 2.60 7.31
N LEU A 163 9.60 2.72 6.88
CA LEU A 163 8.46 2.12 7.55
C LEU A 163 8.27 0.69 7.05
N ILE A 164 8.19 -0.24 8.00
CA ILE A 164 7.94 -1.65 7.76
C ILE A 164 6.50 -1.97 8.11
N PHE A 165 5.76 -2.38 7.10
CA PHE A 165 4.37 -2.77 7.18
C PHE A 165 4.22 -4.29 7.11
N VAL A 166 3.25 -4.82 7.86
CA VAL A 166 2.89 -6.23 7.84
C VAL A 166 1.45 -6.41 7.36
N LYS A 167 1.27 -7.34 6.43
CA LYS A 167 -0.03 -7.73 5.88
C LYS A 167 -0.91 -8.44 6.92
N ARG A 168 -2.19 -8.08 6.97
CA ARG A 168 -3.20 -8.65 7.88
C ARG A 168 -4.14 -9.64 7.22
#